data_AF-A0AAD7W0T9-F1
#
_entry.id   AF-A0AAD7W0T9-F1
#
_cell.length_a   1.000
_cell.length_b   1.000
_cell.length_c   1.000
_cell.angle_alpha   90.00
_cell.angle_beta   90.00
_cell.angle_gamma   90.00
#
_symmetry.space_group_name_H-M   'P 1'
#
loop_
_entity.id
_entity.type
_entity.pdbx_description
1 polymer ?
#
loop_
_entity_poly.entity_id
_entity_poly.type
_entity_poly.pdbx_seq_one_letter_code
_entity_poly.pdbx_strand_id
1 'polypeptide(L)'
;MDSAALELDAVKFAKSAVFNDQKGKYNEAVFYYKEAAQALIYAGMAGSKLENIQDKVNEYLDRVQALHTAVQAQSREPLKPKQQLDLERACFLVTQAFEEGESGNGAVELYTQAVELCIQAASETPDAALQGN
;
A
#
# COMPACT_ATOMS: atom_id res chain seq x y z
N MET A 1 26.49 -22.48 -16.65
CA MET A 1 25.03 -22.54 -16.54
C MET A 1 24.48 -22.80 -17.93
N ASP A 2 23.44 -23.63 -18.04
CA ASP A 2 22.78 -23.93 -19.32
C ASP A 2 21.76 -22.82 -19.62
N SER A 3 21.86 -22.19 -20.80
CA SER A 3 20.96 -21.12 -21.21
C SER A 3 19.51 -21.60 -21.31
N ALA A 4 19.28 -22.83 -21.77
CA ALA A 4 17.94 -23.41 -21.90
C ALA A 4 17.23 -23.57 -20.54
N ALA A 5 17.98 -23.92 -19.49
CA ALA A 5 17.43 -24.00 -18.14
C ALA A 5 17.02 -22.62 -17.60
N LEU A 6 17.83 -21.59 -17.85
CA LEU A 6 17.54 -20.21 -17.45
C LEU A 6 16.32 -19.63 -18.19
N GLU A 7 16.17 -19.95 -19.47
CA GLU A 7 14.99 -19.59 -20.26
C GLU A 7 13.71 -20.22 -19.69
N LEU A 8 13.78 -21.51 -19.32
CA LEU A 8 12.66 -22.21 -18.72
C LEU A 8 12.26 -21.58 -17.38
N ASP A 9 13.25 -21.23 -16.56
CA ASP A 9 13.00 -20.60 -15.27
C ASP A 9 12.43 -19.19 -15.44
N ALA A 10 12.93 -18.39 -16.40
CA ALA A 10 12.33 -17.11 -16.76
C ALA A 10 10.84 -17.24 -17.11
N VAL A 11 10.47 -18.26 -17.89
CA VAL A 11 9.06 -18.50 -18.26
C VAL A 11 8.22 -18.90 -17.04
N LYS A 12 8.73 -19.72 -16.12
CA LYS A 12 8.02 -20.10 -14.89
C LYS A 12 7.78 -18.89 -13.99
N PHE A 13 8.80 -18.04 -13.82
CA PHE A 13 8.68 -16.83 -13.04
C PHE A 13 7.70 -15.85 -13.68
N ALA A 14 7.77 -15.63 -14.99
CA ALA A 14 6.85 -14.75 -15.70
C ALA A 14 5.38 -15.21 -15.56
N LYS A 15 5.12 -16.52 -15.67
CA LYS A 15 3.78 -17.08 -15.45
C LYS A 15 3.28 -16.84 -14.02
N SER A 16 4.14 -17.06 -13.03
CA SER A 16 3.82 -16.80 -11.62
C SER A 16 3.57 -15.31 -11.36
N ALA A 17 4.32 -14.43 -12.02
CA ALA A 17 4.16 -12.99 -11.91
C ALA A 17 2.79 -12.55 -12.42
N VAL A 18 2.44 -12.94 -13.64
CA VAL A 18 1.13 -12.61 -14.26
C VAL A 18 -0.03 -13.15 -13.42
N PHE A 19 0.08 -14.37 -12.89
CA PHE A 19 -0.95 -14.96 -12.04
C PHE A 19 -1.20 -14.16 -10.75
N ASN A 20 -0.14 -13.68 -10.10
CA ASN A 20 -0.28 -12.88 -8.87
C ASN A 20 -0.74 -11.44 -9.17
N ASP A 21 -0.27 -10.88 -10.29
CA ASP A 21 -0.67 -9.55 -10.78
C ASP A 21 -2.18 -9.50 -11.02
N GLN A 22 -2.74 -10.48 -11.75
CA GLN A 22 -4.17 -10.61 -12.00
C GLN A 22 -5.00 -10.83 -10.72
N LYS A 23 -4.39 -11.32 -9.65
CA LYS A 23 -5.04 -11.54 -8.34
C LYS A 23 -4.92 -10.33 -7.39
N GLY A 24 -4.30 -9.23 -7.84
CA GLY A 24 -4.07 -8.06 -6.99
C GLY A 24 -2.95 -8.25 -5.95
N LYS A 25 -2.19 -9.35 -6.03
CA LYS A 25 -1.06 -9.65 -5.13
C LYS A 25 0.21 -8.99 -5.67
N TYR A 26 0.23 -7.67 -5.63
CA TYR A 26 1.23 -6.86 -6.32
C TYR A 26 2.65 -7.02 -5.76
N ASN A 27 2.81 -7.25 -4.45
CA ASN A 27 4.12 -7.51 -3.85
C ASN A 27 4.74 -8.81 -4.37
N GLU A 28 3.97 -9.89 -4.42
CA GLU A 28 4.39 -11.18 -4.97
C GLU A 28 4.62 -11.10 -6.47
N ALA A 29 3.77 -10.38 -7.21
CA ALA A 29 3.95 -10.16 -8.65
C ALA A 29 5.27 -9.45 -8.94
N VAL A 30 5.61 -8.40 -8.17
CA VAL A 30 6.88 -7.66 -8.29
C VAL A 30 8.08 -8.59 -8.09
N PHE A 31 8.05 -9.45 -7.09
CA PHE A 31 9.12 -10.42 -6.85
C PHE A 31 9.33 -11.32 -8.09
N TYR A 32 8.27 -11.94 -8.59
CA TYR A 32 8.38 -12.86 -9.72
C TYR A 32 8.76 -12.18 -11.04
N TYR A 33 8.32 -10.94 -11.30
CA TYR A 33 8.77 -10.20 -12.48
C TYR A 33 10.28 -9.88 -12.42
N LYS A 34 10.81 -9.56 -11.22
CA LYS A 34 12.26 -9.33 -11.03
C LYS A 34 13.06 -10.61 -11.27
N GLU A 35 12.62 -11.74 -10.72
CA GLU A 35 13.28 -13.04 -10.94
C GLU A 35 13.21 -13.47 -12.41
N ALA A 36 12.10 -13.22 -13.10
CA ALA A 36 11.96 -13.49 -14.53
C ALA A 36 12.94 -12.64 -15.37
N ALA A 37 13.04 -11.34 -15.08
CA ALA A 37 13.99 -10.45 -15.74
C ALA A 37 15.44 -10.86 -15.49
N GLN A 38 15.79 -11.22 -14.26
CA GLN A 38 17.14 -11.68 -13.91
C GLN A 38 17.50 -12.99 -14.61
N ALA A 39 16.58 -13.96 -14.66
CA ALA A 39 16.78 -15.22 -15.38
C ALA A 39 17.00 -14.99 -16.88
N LEU A 40 16.27 -14.04 -17.49
CA LEU A 40 16.48 -13.63 -18.89
C LEU A 40 17.84 -12.98 -19.13
N ILE A 41 18.30 -12.09 -18.24
CA ILE A 41 19.63 -11.48 -18.33
C ILE A 41 20.71 -12.57 -18.28
N TYR A 42 20.61 -13.50 -17.33
CA TYR A 42 21.55 -14.61 -17.23
C TYR A 42 21.49 -15.56 -18.42
N ALA A 43 20.31 -15.83 -18.98
CA ALA A 43 20.17 -16.61 -20.20
C ALA A 43 20.92 -15.93 -21.37
N GLY A 44 20.77 -14.61 -21.53
CA GLY A 44 21.50 -13.82 -22.53
C GLY A 44 23.01 -13.88 -22.34
N MET A 45 23.50 -13.72 -21.10
CA MET A 45 24.94 -13.84 -20.78
C MET A 45 25.49 -15.25 -21.02
N ALA A 46 24.66 -16.29 -20.85
CA ALA A 46 25.00 -17.68 -21.13
C ALA A 46 24.94 -18.04 -22.63
N GLY A 47 24.68 -17.08 -23.52
CA GLY A 47 24.62 -17.30 -24.97
C GLY A 47 23.28 -17.81 -25.48
N SER A 48 22.17 -17.48 -24.79
CA SER A 48 20.82 -17.72 -25.29
C SER A 48 20.63 -17.15 -26.70
N LYS A 49 19.84 -17.87 -27.51
CA LYS A 49 19.45 -17.46 -28.86
C LYS A 49 18.09 -16.76 -28.90
N LEU A 50 17.46 -16.51 -27.74
CA LEU A 50 16.24 -15.73 -27.69
C LEU A 50 16.51 -14.33 -28.24
N GLU A 51 15.75 -13.95 -29.25
CA GLU A 51 15.73 -12.60 -29.75
C GLU A 51 15.00 -11.70 -28.76
N ASN A 52 15.38 -10.42 -28.70
CA ASN A 52 14.68 -9.40 -27.92
C ASN A 52 14.62 -9.68 -26.39
N ILE A 53 15.60 -10.42 -25.84
CA ILE A 53 15.73 -10.62 -24.38
C ILE A 53 15.69 -9.28 -23.64
N GLN A 54 16.40 -8.28 -24.16
CA GLN A 54 16.46 -6.94 -23.56
C GLN A 54 15.09 -6.25 -23.54
N ASP A 55 14.32 -6.34 -24.63
CA ASP A 55 12.98 -5.76 -24.68
C ASP A 55 12.05 -6.42 -23.65
N LYS A 56 12.15 -7.75 -23.49
CA LYS A 56 11.33 -8.49 -22.52
C LYS A 56 11.72 -8.19 -21.08
N VAL A 57 13.01 -8.01 -20.82
CA VAL A 57 13.51 -7.54 -19.51
C VAL A 57 12.96 -6.15 -19.20
N ASN A 58 13.00 -5.22 -20.15
CA ASN A 58 12.45 -3.87 -19.98
C ASN A 58 10.95 -3.91 -19.70
N GLU A 59 10.18 -4.71 -20.43
CA GLU A 59 8.73 -4.87 -20.20
C GLU A 59 8.42 -5.34 -18.77
N TYR A 60 9.19 -6.29 -18.24
CA TYR A 60 9.01 -6.76 -16.86
C TYR A 60 9.39 -5.70 -15.82
N LEU A 61 10.45 -4.93 -16.06
CA LEU A 61 10.88 -3.85 -15.17
C LEU A 61 9.90 -2.68 -15.18
N ASP A 62 9.35 -2.31 -16.34
CA ASP A 62 8.31 -1.29 -16.47
C ASP A 62 7.05 -1.71 -15.71
N ARG A 63 6.65 -2.99 -15.80
CA ARG A 63 5.52 -3.51 -15.03
C ARG A 63 5.80 -3.45 -13.53
N VAL A 64 7.01 -3.79 -13.09
CA VAL A 64 7.43 -3.68 -11.69
C VAL A 64 7.31 -2.24 -11.17
N GLN A 65 7.73 -1.26 -11.97
CA GLN A 65 7.58 0.16 -11.60
C GLN A 65 6.11 0.55 -11.46
N ALA A 66 5.27 0.18 -12.42
CA ALA A 66 3.82 0.44 -12.36
C ALA A 66 3.17 -0.20 -11.12
N LEU A 67 3.55 -1.43 -10.79
CA LEU A 67 3.06 -2.14 -9.60
C LEU A 67 3.52 -1.48 -8.30
N HIS A 68 4.75 -0.96 -8.23
CA HIS A 68 5.21 -0.20 -7.06
C HIS A 68 4.37 1.05 -6.82
N THR A 69 4.00 1.78 -7.87
CA THR A 69 3.08 2.92 -7.75
C THR A 69 1.71 2.49 -7.25
N ALA A 70 1.17 1.37 -7.75
CA ALA A 70 -0.11 0.82 -7.30
C ALA A 70 -0.09 0.38 -5.82
N VAL A 71 0.98 -0.28 -5.37
CA VAL A 71 1.15 -0.67 -3.96
C VAL A 71 1.27 0.55 -3.06
N GLN A 72 2.03 1.57 -3.47
CA GLN A 72 2.10 2.82 -2.69
C GLN A 72 0.73 3.50 -2.58
N ALA A 73 -0.06 3.50 -3.65
CA ALA A 73 -1.43 4.01 -3.62
C ALA A 73 -2.32 3.22 -2.66
N GLN A 74 -2.25 1.88 -2.66
CA GLN A 74 -2.98 1.04 -1.69
C GLN A 74 -2.55 1.26 -0.24
N SER A 75 -1.25 1.46 0.00
CA SER A 75 -0.73 1.71 1.36
C SER A 75 -1.12 3.07 1.95
N ARG A 76 -1.64 3.98 1.11
CA ARG A 76 -2.14 5.30 1.55
C ARG A 76 -3.60 5.26 1.96
N GLU A 77 -4.31 4.15 1.76
CA GLU A 77 -5.62 4.01 2.38
C GLU A 77 -5.46 3.91 3.90
N PRO A 78 -6.12 4.78 4.69
CA PRO A 78 -6.07 4.71 6.14
C PRO A 78 -6.52 3.32 6.61
N LEU A 79 -5.69 2.65 7.41
CA LEU A 79 -6.00 1.34 8.01
C LEU A 79 -7.27 1.36 8.88
N LYS A 80 -7.69 2.55 9.31
CA LYS A 80 -8.91 2.79 10.07
C LYS A 80 -9.77 3.83 9.35
N PRO A 81 -11.11 3.68 9.37
CA PRO A 81 -12.02 4.71 8.89
C PRO A 81 -11.72 6.06 9.54
N LYS A 82 -11.87 7.15 8.78
CA LYS A 82 -11.60 8.52 9.26
C LYS A 82 -12.31 8.82 10.59
N GLN A 83 -13.57 8.42 10.73
CA GLN A 83 -14.34 8.60 11.97
C GLN A 83 -13.70 7.91 13.19
N GLN A 84 -13.10 6.72 13.00
CA GLN A 84 -12.43 6.02 14.08
C GLN A 84 -11.15 6.76 14.51
N LEU A 85 -10.42 7.33 13.55
CA LEU A 85 -9.27 8.18 13.84
C LEU A 85 -9.67 9.48 14.55
N ASP A 86 -10.76 10.11 14.13
CA ASP A 86 -11.28 11.34 14.75
C ASP A 86 -11.73 11.09 16.20
N LEU A 87 -12.36 9.95 16.48
CA LEU A 87 -12.73 9.54 17.85
C LEU A 87 -11.50 9.24 18.72
N GLU A 88 -10.50 8.53 18.19
CA GLU A 88 -9.24 8.28 18.91
C GLU A 88 -8.52 9.59 19.24
N ARG A 89 -8.52 10.55 18.30
CA ARG A 89 -7.97 11.88 18.51
C ARG A 89 -8.76 12.68 19.55
N ALA A 90 -10.09 12.66 19.51
CA ALA A 90 -10.93 13.32 20.51
C ALA A 90 -10.67 12.77 21.92
N CYS A 91 -10.56 11.45 22.06
CA CYS A 91 -10.25 10.80 23.33
C CYS A 91 -8.87 11.22 23.87
N PHE A 92 -7.87 11.29 22.99
CA PHE A 92 -6.53 11.74 23.35
C PHE A 92 -6.50 13.20 23.80
N LEU A 93 -7.19 14.10 23.09
CA LEU A 93 -7.30 15.52 23.44
C LEU A 93 -7.99 15.72 24.81
N VAL A 94 -9.03 14.94 25.09
CA VAL A 94 -9.69 14.93 26.41
C VAL A 94 -8.72 14.50 27.50
N THR A 95 -7.96 13.41 27.29
CA THR A 95 -6.95 12.96 28.26
C THR A 95 -5.86 14.02 28.48
N GLN A 96 -5.36 14.66 27.42
CA GLN A 96 -4.42 15.78 27.56
C GLN A 96 -5.02 16.95 28.35
N ALA A 97 -6.27 17.32 28.05
CA ALA A 97 -6.96 18.39 28.76
C ALA A 97 -7.13 18.08 30.26
N PHE A 98 -7.32 16.80 30.62
CA PHE A 98 -7.33 16.35 32.02
C PHE A 98 -5.94 16.43 32.68
N GLU A 99 -4.88 16.08 31.95
CA GLU A 99 -3.49 16.08 32.45
C GLU A 99 -2.92 17.49 32.60
N GLU A 100 -3.32 18.44 31.75
CA GLU A 100 -2.79 19.82 31.75
C GLU A 100 -3.26 20.64 32.97
N GLY A 101 -4.27 20.14 33.69
CA GLY A 101 -4.76 20.74 34.94
C GLY A 101 -5.59 22.03 34.72
N GLU A 102 -6.45 22.38 35.69
CA GLU A 102 -7.40 23.50 35.62
C GLU A 102 -6.78 24.92 35.56
N SER A 103 -5.45 25.06 35.46
CA SER A 103 -4.78 26.36 35.63
C SER A 103 -4.46 27.11 34.34
N GLY A 104 -4.92 26.66 33.16
CA GLY A 104 -4.66 27.36 31.89
C GLY A 104 -5.71 27.19 30.80
N ASN A 105 -5.87 28.23 29.96
CA ASN A 105 -6.74 28.25 28.78
C ASN A 105 -6.56 27.05 27.82
N GLY A 106 -5.43 26.34 27.88
CA GLY A 106 -5.12 25.19 27.03
C GLY A 106 -6.11 24.03 27.18
N ALA A 107 -6.57 23.72 28.40
CA ALA A 107 -7.53 22.64 28.63
C ALA A 107 -8.88 22.92 27.93
N VAL A 108 -9.36 24.17 27.97
CA VAL A 108 -10.61 24.58 27.31
C VAL A 108 -10.50 24.45 25.78
N GLU A 109 -9.36 24.83 25.21
CA GLU A 109 -9.10 24.69 23.77
C GLU A 109 -9.03 23.23 23.33
N LEU A 110 -8.42 22.36 24.15
CA LEU A 110 -8.35 20.91 23.88
C LEU A 110 -9.73 20.24 23.98
N TYR A 111 -10.54 20.60 24.99
CA TYR A 111 -11.93 20.12 25.07
C TYR A 111 -12.78 20.59 23.90
N THR A 112 -12.62 21.85 23.47
CA THR A 112 -13.35 22.40 22.32
C THR A 112 -13.02 21.62 21.06
N GLN A 113 -11.74 21.36 20.79
CA GLN A 113 -11.31 20.55 19.65
C GLN A 113 -11.83 19.11 19.72
N ALA A 114 -11.86 18.51 20.92
CA ALA A 114 -12.42 17.17 21.09
C ALA A 114 -13.93 17.12 20.79
N VAL A 115 -14.69 18.13 21.23
CA VAL A 115 -16.13 18.24 20.96
C VAL A 115 -16.39 18.42 19.46
N GLU A 116 -15.65 19.29 18.78
CA GLU A 116 -15.78 19.50 17.34
C GLU A 116 -15.52 18.22 16.54
N LEU A 117 -14.47 17.46 16.90
CA LEU A 117 -14.18 16.16 16.28
C LEU A 117 -15.30 15.14 16.51
N CYS A 118 -15.88 15.10 17.71
CA CYS A 118 -17.02 14.23 18.01
C CYS A 118 -18.27 14.59 17.20
N ILE A 119 -18.56 15.89 17.03
CA ILE A 119 -19.69 16.37 16.21
C ILE A 119 -19.47 16.01 14.75
N GLN A 120 -18.26 16.22 14.22
CA GLN A 120 -17.92 15.86 12.85
C GLN A 120 -18.06 14.34 12.63
N ALA A 121 -17.50 13.52 13.52
CA ALA A 121 -17.60 12.07 13.45
C ALA A 121 -19.06 11.58 13.51
N ALA A 122 -19.90 12.23 14.33
CA ALA A 122 -21.34 11.95 14.42
C ALA A 122 -22.11 12.35 13.14
N SER A 123 -21.74 13.44 12.48
CA SER A 123 -22.37 13.84 11.21
C SER A 123 -21.97 12.95 10.02
N GLU A 124 -20.75 12.40 10.04
CA GLU A 124 -20.20 11.56 8.98
C GLU A 124 -20.57 10.07 9.14
N THR A 125 -21.30 9.71 10.21
CA THR A 125 -21.64 8.31 10.53
C THR A 125 -22.83 7.78 9.74
N PRO A 126 -22.81 6.53 9.25
CA PRO A 126 -23.97 5.95 8.57
C PRO A 126 -25.14 5.62 9.52
N ASP A 127 -24.93 5.71 10.84
CA ASP A 127 -25.96 5.46 11.84
C ASP A 127 -26.85 6.69 12.05
N ALA A 128 -28.06 6.63 11.50
CA ALA A 128 -29.05 7.71 11.58
C ALA A 128 -29.53 8.03 13.01
N ALA A 129 -29.29 7.15 13.99
CA ALA A 129 -29.59 7.46 15.40
C ALA A 129 -28.49 8.31 16.05
N LEU A 130 -27.28 8.33 15.48
CA LEU A 130 -26.12 9.09 15.97
C LEU A 130 -25.91 10.41 15.20
N GLN A 131 -26.41 10.51 13.97
CA GLN A 131 -26.62 11.78 13.28
C GLN A 131 -27.75 12.53 13.98
N GLY A 132 -27.44 13.47 14.88
CA GLY A 132 -28.44 14.12 15.74
C GLY A 132 -29.71 14.56 14.99
N ASN A 133 -30.87 14.20 15.54
CA ASN A 133 -32.19 14.75 15.17
C ASN A 133 -32.29 16.24 15.51
#